data_AF-A0A1D6QUC4-F1
#
_entry.id   AF-A0A1D6QUC4-F1
#
_cell.length_a   1.000
_cell.length_b   1.000
_cell.length_c   1.000
_cell.angle_alpha   90.00
_cell.angle_beta   90.00
_cell.angle_gamma   90.00
#
_symmetry.space_group_name_H-M   'P 1'
#
loop_
_entity.id
_entity.type
_entity.pdbx_description
1 polymer ?
#
loop_
_entity_poly.entity_id
_entity_poly.type
_entity_poly.pdbx_seq_one_letter_code
_entity_poly.pdbx_strand_id
1 'polypeptide(L)'
;MRCWDAPEKADVLVSELLGSFGDNELSPECLDGAQRFLKPDGISIPSSYTSFIQPITASKLHNDIKAHKDIAHFETAYVVKLHRIATLAPPQQVFTFTHPNFSPNASNQRYTKLQFEMLPDMGSCLVHGFAGYFDSVLYKDVHLGIEPNTATPNMFSWFPIFFPLRKPIYVPEGSPIEVHFWRCCAPTKVWYEWAVTTPTLSPIHNSNGRSYWVGL
;
A
#
# COMPACT_ATOMS: atom_id res chain seq x y z
N MET A 1 13.60 -17.08 7.04
CA MET A 1 13.58 -17.65 5.68
C MET A 1 14.76 -17.22 4.82
N ARG A 2 15.14 -15.93 4.76
CA ARG A 2 16.20 -15.44 3.84
C ARG A 2 17.60 -16.02 4.03
N CYS A 3 17.96 -16.58 5.19
CA CYS A 3 19.30 -17.12 5.45
C CYS A 3 19.31 -18.62 5.79
N TRP A 4 18.15 -19.29 5.77
CA TRP A 4 18.09 -20.72 6.08
C TRP A 4 18.64 -21.54 4.91
N ASP A 5 19.22 -22.71 5.16
CA ASP A 5 19.61 -23.64 4.10
C ASP A 5 18.72 -24.88 4.22
N ALA A 6 17.70 -24.95 3.38
CA ALA A 6 16.75 -26.04 3.38
C ALA A 6 17.42 -27.35 2.91
N PRO A 7 17.20 -28.49 3.59
CA PRO A 7 17.80 -29.77 3.21
C PRO A 7 17.21 -30.33 1.91
N GLU A 8 16.04 -29.84 1.49
CA GLU A 8 15.35 -30.22 0.26
C GLU A 8 14.58 -29.03 -0.32
N LYS A 9 14.21 -29.13 -1.61
CA LYS A 9 13.38 -28.12 -2.28
C LYS A 9 11.89 -28.40 -2.07
N ALA A 10 11.11 -27.35 -1.84
CA ALA A 10 9.66 -27.39 -1.65
C ALA A 10 8.90 -27.40 -2.99
N ASP A 11 7.81 -28.16 -3.02
CA ASP A 11 6.79 -28.08 -4.08
C ASP A 11 5.86 -26.86 -3.89
N VAL A 12 5.60 -26.48 -2.63
CA VAL A 12 4.73 -25.37 -2.27
C VAL A 12 5.39 -24.54 -1.18
N LEU A 13 5.51 -23.24 -1.41
CA LEU A 13 5.91 -22.26 -0.40
C LEU A 13 4.67 -21.51 0.09
N VAL A 14 4.28 -21.73 1.34
CA VAL A 14 3.14 -21.04 1.96
C VAL A 14 3.65 -19.98 2.92
N SER A 15 3.10 -18.77 2.83
CA SER A 15 3.43 -17.66 3.71
C SER A 15 2.22 -16.78 3.99
N GLU A 16 2.26 -16.09 5.12
CA GLU A 16 1.38 -14.97 5.45
C GLU A 16 2.31 -13.90 6.01
N LEU A 17 2.64 -12.92 5.17
CA LEU A 17 3.57 -11.82 5.45
C LEU A 17 2.98 -10.50 4.94
N LEU A 18 1.65 -10.46 4.77
CA LEU A 18 0.96 -9.33 4.16
C LEU A 18 0.52 -8.36 5.24
N GLY A 19 0.82 -7.08 5.05
CA GLY A 19 0.23 -6.03 5.88
C GLY A 19 -1.05 -5.47 5.27
N SER A 20 -1.61 -4.45 5.92
CA SER A 20 -2.82 -3.73 5.45
C SER A 20 -2.70 -3.09 4.06
N PHE A 21 -1.49 -2.97 3.52
CA PHE A 21 -1.19 -2.49 2.18
C PHE A 21 -0.52 -3.56 1.32
N GLY A 22 -0.67 -4.84 1.67
CA GLY A 22 -0.10 -5.99 0.97
C GLY A 22 1.39 -6.10 1.21
N ASP A 23 2.19 -5.23 0.61
CA ASP A 23 3.66 -5.31 0.63
C ASP A 23 4.35 -4.59 1.79
N ASN A 24 3.58 -3.92 2.67
CA ASN A 24 4.11 -3.06 3.75
C ASN A 24 4.75 -3.82 4.94
N GLU A 25 4.70 -5.14 4.93
CA GLU A 25 5.45 -6.02 5.86
C GLU A 25 6.59 -6.77 5.17
N LEU A 26 6.99 -6.32 3.97
CA LEU A 26 8.16 -6.79 3.23
C LEU A 26 8.08 -8.24 2.76
N SER A 27 6.86 -8.74 2.53
CA SER A 27 6.61 -10.01 1.84
C SER A 27 7.45 -10.17 0.56
N PRO A 28 7.59 -9.15 -0.34
CA PRO A 28 8.42 -9.30 -1.53
C PRO A 28 9.87 -9.71 -1.21
N GLU A 29 10.54 -8.98 -0.32
CA GLU A 29 11.94 -9.23 0.02
C GLU A 29 12.14 -10.54 0.79
N CYS A 30 11.16 -10.93 1.61
CA CYS A 30 11.19 -12.20 2.30
C CYS A 30 11.06 -13.39 1.33
N LEU A 31 10.10 -13.32 0.40
CA LEU A 31 9.80 -14.40 -0.54
C LEU A 31 10.83 -14.51 -1.67
N ASP A 32 11.39 -13.39 -2.14
CA ASP A 32 12.53 -13.40 -3.07
C ASP A 32 13.70 -14.19 -2.47
N GLY A 33 13.99 -13.97 -1.17
CA GLY A 33 15.02 -14.72 -0.46
C GLY A 33 14.66 -16.20 -0.27
N ALA A 34 13.40 -16.50 0.02
CA ALA A 34 12.92 -17.87 0.24
C ALA A 34 12.81 -18.70 -1.06
N GLN A 35 12.68 -18.06 -2.22
CA GLN A 35 12.47 -18.74 -3.50
C GLN A 35 13.58 -19.73 -3.86
N ARG A 36 14.80 -19.57 -3.34
CA ARG A 36 15.90 -20.54 -3.56
C ARG A 36 15.55 -21.97 -3.11
N PHE A 37 14.62 -22.12 -2.18
CA PHE A 37 14.13 -23.40 -1.70
C PHE A 37 13.02 -23.98 -2.57
N LEU A 38 12.47 -23.23 -3.53
CA LEU A 38 11.37 -23.70 -4.35
C LEU A 38 11.90 -24.53 -5.53
N LYS A 39 11.20 -25.62 -5.86
CA LYS A 39 11.43 -26.35 -7.12
C LYS A 39 11.13 -25.46 -8.33
N PRO A 40 11.70 -25.73 -9.52
CA PRO A 40 11.43 -24.93 -10.72
C PRO A 40 9.95 -24.85 -11.10
N ASP A 41 9.18 -25.90 -10.82
CA ASP A 41 7.74 -26.03 -11.03
C ASP A 41 6.92 -25.81 -9.75
N GLY A 42 7.58 -25.44 -8.64
CA GLY A 42 6.91 -25.18 -7.38
C GLY A 42 6.08 -23.91 -7.40
N ILE A 43 5.08 -23.85 -6.53
CA ILE A 43 4.15 -22.71 -6.44
C ILE A 43 4.33 -21.94 -5.12
N SER A 44 3.98 -20.66 -5.14
CA SER A 44 3.89 -19.83 -3.94
C SER A 44 2.42 -19.56 -3.61
N ILE A 45 2.10 -19.56 -2.31
CA ILE A 45 0.83 -19.11 -1.75
C ILE A 45 1.18 -18.05 -0.69
N PRO A 46 0.81 -16.77 -0.88
CA PRO A 46 0.06 -16.25 -2.02
C PRO A 46 0.85 -16.26 -3.32
N SER A 47 0.13 -16.36 -4.43
CA SER A 47 0.68 -16.27 -5.79
C SER A 47 0.88 -14.83 -6.24
N SER A 48 0.03 -13.91 -5.79
CA SER A 48 0.21 -12.48 -6.00
C SER A 48 -0.58 -11.66 -4.99
N TYR A 49 -0.25 -10.38 -4.93
CA TYR A 49 -1.02 -9.39 -4.18
C TYR A 49 -0.83 -8.00 -4.79
N THR A 50 -1.89 -7.20 -4.69
CA THR A 50 -1.96 -5.84 -5.22
C THR A 50 -2.44 -4.89 -4.13
N SER A 51 -1.72 -3.79 -3.93
CA SER A 51 -2.16 -2.69 -3.08
C SER A 51 -3.08 -1.73 -3.81
N PHE A 52 -3.98 -1.07 -3.08
CA PHE A 52 -4.95 -0.12 -3.63
C PHE A 52 -5.00 1.13 -2.78
N ILE A 53 -5.19 2.30 -3.39
CA ILE A 53 -5.49 3.54 -2.65
C ILE A 53 -6.78 4.20 -3.11
N GLN A 54 -7.39 4.96 -2.20
CA GLN A 54 -8.61 5.73 -2.43
C GLN A 54 -8.51 7.09 -1.71
N PRO A 55 -8.75 8.23 -2.39
CA PRO A 55 -8.75 9.53 -1.73
C PRO A 55 -9.94 9.66 -0.77
N ILE A 56 -9.68 10.20 0.43
CA ILE A 56 -10.70 10.36 1.47
C ILE A 56 -10.71 11.75 2.12
N THR A 57 -11.90 12.18 2.53
CA THR A 57 -12.08 13.22 3.55
C THR A 57 -12.09 12.55 4.93
N ALA A 58 -11.19 12.98 5.81
CA ALA A 58 -11.01 12.36 7.14
C ALA A 58 -10.57 13.39 8.19
N SER A 59 -11.33 14.48 8.36
CA SER A 59 -10.93 15.63 9.19
C SER A 59 -10.62 15.26 10.64
N LYS A 60 -11.36 14.33 11.26
CA LYS A 60 -11.08 13.88 12.62
C LYS A 60 -9.71 13.20 12.72
N LEU A 61 -9.45 12.23 11.84
CA LEU A 61 -8.18 11.50 11.80
C LEU A 61 -7.00 12.42 11.50
N HIS A 62 -7.16 13.34 10.56
CA HIS A 62 -6.16 14.35 10.26
C HIS A 62 -5.88 15.28 11.46
N ASN A 63 -6.91 15.68 12.21
CA ASN A 63 -6.72 16.48 13.42
C ASN A 63 -6.03 15.72 14.54
N ASP A 64 -6.26 14.41 14.66
CA ASP A 64 -5.55 13.55 15.62
C ASP A 64 -4.06 13.49 15.29
N ILE A 65 -3.70 13.31 14.02
CA ILE A 65 -2.30 13.38 13.55
C ILE A 65 -1.71 14.78 13.81
N LYS A 66 -2.47 15.85 13.51
CA LYS A 66 -2.05 17.24 13.75
C LYS A 66 -1.72 17.52 15.22
N ALA A 67 -2.38 16.84 16.16
CA ALA A 67 -2.17 17.04 17.59
C ALA A 67 -0.75 16.67 18.06
N HIS A 68 -0.01 15.87 17.29
CA HIS A 68 1.39 15.55 17.56
C HIS A 68 2.35 16.73 17.30
N LYS A 69 1.93 17.73 16.50
CA LYS A 69 2.67 18.98 16.23
C LYS A 69 4.05 18.78 15.59
N ASP A 70 4.25 17.71 14.84
CA ASP A 70 5.46 17.49 14.04
C ASP A 70 5.13 16.99 12.62
N ILE A 71 6.15 16.99 11.78
CA ILE A 71 6.04 16.56 10.38
C ILE A 71 6.08 15.04 10.23
N ALA A 72 6.73 14.33 11.14
CA ALA A 72 6.97 12.89 11.02
C ALA A 72 5.65 12.12 11.07
N HIS A 73 4.69 12.58 11.88
CA HIS A 73 3.38 11.97 11.96
C HIS A 73 2.55 12.15 10.68
N PHE A 74 2.77 13.20 9.90
CA PHE A 74 2.17 13.36 8.56
C PHE A 74 2.94 12.65 7.44
N GLU A 75 4.10 12.08 7.75
CA GLU A 75 4.93 11.31 6.83
C GLU A 75 4.97 9.82 7.21
N THR A 76 4.06 9.40 8.08
CA THR A 76 3.90 8.02 8.54
C THR A 76 2.53 7.51 8.10
N ALA A 77 2.46 6.27 7.64
CA ALA A 77 1.21 5.61 7.32
C ALA A 77 0.66 4.87 8.56
N TYR A 78 -0.65 4.86 8.76
CA TYR A 78 -1.26 4.31 9.98
C TYR A 78 -2.26 3.21 9.65
N VAL A 79 -2.12 2.03 10.25
CA VAL A 79 -3.19 1.03 10.26
C VAL A 79 -4.29 1.54 11.19
N VAL A 80 -5.48 1.76 10.63
CA VAL A 80 -6.60 2.36 11.37
C VAL A 80 -7.93 1.86 10.84
N LYS A 81 -8.86 1.55 11.76
CA LYS A 81 -10.25 1.34 11.38
C LYS A 81 -10.87 2.66 10.95
N LEU A 82 -10.98 2.89 9.65
CA LEU A 82 -11.54 4.10 9.08
C LEU A 82 -13.01 4.26 9.54
N HIS A 83 -13.28 5.40 10.18
CA HIS A 83 -14.61 5.73 10.68
C HIS A 83 -14.82 7.25 10.58
N ARG A 84 -16.05 7.67 10.29
CA ARG A 84 -16.41 9.09 10.02
C ARG A 84 -15.53 9.71 8.91
N ILE A 85 -15.49 9.02 7.76
CA ILE A 85 -14.81 9.45 6.54
C ILE A 85 -15.82 9.59 5.40
N ALA A 86 -15.44 10.31 4.35
CA ALA A 86 -16.11 10.26 3.05
C ALA A 86 -15.11 9.80 1.98
N THR A 87 -15.51 8.81 1.18
CA THR A 87 -14.73 8.34 0.03
C THR A 87 -15.00 9.23 -1.17
N LEU A 88 -13.95 9.62 -1.89
CA LEU A 88 -14.04 10.67 -2.91
C LEU A 88 -14.04 10.15 -4.35
N ALA A 89 -13.45 8.97 -4.57
CA ALA A 89 -13.37 8.26 -5.84
C ALA A 89 -13.30 6.75 -5.56
N PRO A 90 -13.51 5.84 -6.53
CA PRO A 90 -13.25 4.41 -6.34
C PRO A 90 -11.76 4.12 -6.07
N PRO A 91 -11.42 3.01 -5.36
CA PRO A 91 -10.03 2.59 -5.18
C PRO A 91 -9.35 2.27 -6.52
N GLN A 92 -8.05 2.56 -6.64
CA GLN A 92 -7.23 2.20 -7.79
C GLN A 92 -6.00 1.40 -7.35
N GLN A 93 -5.55 0.49 -8.21
CA GLN A 93 -4.35 -0.34 -7.99
C GLN A 93 -3.08 0.50 -7.91
N VAL A 94 -2.16 0.13 -7.03
CA VAL A 94 -0.89 0.84 -6.79
C VAL A 94 0.29 -0.02 -7.19
N PHE A 95 0.60 -1.06 -6.40
CA PHE A 95 1.74 -1.96 -6.65
C PHE A 95 1.29 -3.41 -6.62
N THR A 96 1.76 -4.19 -7.58
CA THR A 96 1.54 -5.64 -7.65
C THR A 96 2.87 -6.38 -7.53
N PHE A 97 2.84 -7.49 -6.78
CA PHE A 97 3.93 -8.44 -6.66
C PHE A 97 3.42 -9.85 -6.94
N THR A 98 4.24 -10.65 -7.61
CA THR A 98 3.92 -12.02 -8.01
C THR A 98 5.01 -12.96 -7.53
N HIS A 99 4.61 -14.12 -7.03
CA HIS A 99 5.49 -15.15 -6.50
C HIS A 99 5.16 -16.51 -7.13
N PRO A 100 6.16 -17.31 -7.53
CA PRO A 100 7.58 -16.99 -7.55
C PRO A 100 7.96 -15.90 -8.58
N ASN A 101 8.95 -15.09 -8.23
CA ASN A 101 9.56 -14.06 -9.04
C ASN A 101 10.79 -14.62 -9.79
N PHE A 102 10.61 -15.10 -11.02
CA PHE A 102 11.69 -15.68 -11.82
C PHE A 102 12.60 -14.65 -12.52
N SER A 103 12.56 -13.37 -12.11
CA SER A 103 13.42 -12.33 -12.66
C SER A 103 14.62 -12.07 -11.72
N PRO A 104 15.81 -12.62 -11.99
CA PRO A 104 16.93 -12.71 -11.03
C PRO A 104 17.54 -11.37 -10.59
N ASN A 105 17.11 -10.24 -11.17
CA ASN A 105 17.53 -8.89 -10.79
C ASN A 105 16.34 -7.91 -10.68
N ALA A 106 15.11 -8.42 -10.53
CA ALA A 106 13.95 -7.55 -10.39
C ALA A 106 14.09 -6.76 -9.08
N SER A 107 14.14 -5.43 -9.22
CA SER A 107 14.02 -4.53 -8.08
C SER A 107 12.59 -4.59 -7.55
N ASN A 108 12.41 -4.55 -6.23
CA ASN A 108 11.11 -4.34 -5.60
C ASN A 108 10.75 -2.85 -5.47
N GLN A 109 11.56 -1.95 -6.04
CA GLN A 109 11.19 -0.54 -6.18
C GLN A 109 10.03 -0.39 -7.17
N ARG A 110 9.10 0.51 -6.85
CA ARG A 110 7.93 0.78 -7.68
C ARG A 110 7.65 2.28 -7.71
N TYR A 111 7.04 2.72 -8.80
CA TYR A 111 6.47 4.04 -8.96
C TYR A 111 5.16 3.91 -9.71
N THR A 112 4.15 4.66 -9.29
CA THR A 112 2.93 4.84 -10.05
C THR A 112 2.42 6.27 -9.94
N LYS A 113 1.72 6.69 -10.99
CA LYS A 113 0.94 7.92 -11.05
C LYS A 113 -0.51 7.53 -11.27
N LEU A 114 -1.38 8.00 -10.39
CA LEU A 114 -2.81 7.73 -10.42
C LEU A 114 -3.58 9.04 -10.56
N GLN A 115 -4.66 9.00 -11.33
CA GLN A 115 -5.60 10.10 -11.48
C GLN A 115 -6.97 9.62 -11.02
N PHE A 116 -7.52 10.26 -10.01
CA PHE A 116 -8.84 9.98 -9.47
C PHE A 116 -9.83 11.01 -9.99
N GLU A 117 -10.83 10.51 -10.74
CA GLU A 117 -12.04 11.27 -11.02
C GLU A 117 -12.97 11.20 -9.81
N MET A 118 -13.45 12.37 -9.38
CA MET A 118 -14.37 12.48 -8.25
C MET A 118 -15.70 11.78 -8.58
N LEU A 119 -16.34 11.20 -7.56
CA LEU A 119 -17.67 10.61 -7.72
C LEU A 119 -18.68 11.65 -8.30
N PRO A 120 -19.67 11.22 -9.11
CA PRO A 120 -20.69 12.13 -9.64
C PRO A 120 -21.41 12.90 -8.53
N ASP A 121 -21.86 14.11 -8.85
CA ASP A 121 -22.59 15.02 -7.94
C ASP A 121 -21.81 15.42 -6.67
N MET A 122 -20.51 15.11 -6.59
CA MET A 122 -19.62 15.67 -5.58
C MET A 122 -19.32 17.13 -5.92
N GLY A 123 -19.74 18.03 -5.04
CA GLY A 123 -19.26 19.41 -5.04
C GLY A 123 -17.78 19.50 -4.63
N SER A 124 -17.32 20.71 -4.38
CA SER A 124 -15.97 20.92 -3.85
C SER A 124 -15.76 20.23 -2.49
N CYS A 125 -14.54 19.72 -2.25
CA CYS A 125 -14.25 18.95 -1.04
C CYS A 125 -12.81 19.15 -0.54
N LEU A 126 -12.48 18.50 0.59
CA LEU A 126 -11.14 18.47 1.17
C LEU A 126 -10.60 17.04 1.23
N VAL A 127 -9.48 16.79 0.56
CA VAL A 127 -8.71 15.55 0.67
C VAL A 127 -7.77 15.65 1.85
N HIS A 128 -7.86 14.71 2.78
CA HIS A 128 -7.01 14.67 3.98
C HIS A 128 -5.89 13.62 3.88
N GLY A 129 -6.01 12.70 2.91
CA GLY A 129 -5.10 11.59 2.70
C GLY A 129 -5.75 10.50 1.87
N PHE A 130 -5.10 9.34 1.85
CA PHE A 130 -5.52 8.18 1.09
C PHE A 130 -5.73 6.99 2.02
N ALA A 131 -6.90 6.36 1.91
CA ALA A 131 -7.10 5.03 2.44
C ALA A 131 -6.35 4.02 1.56
N GLY A 132 -5.66 3.07 2.17
CA GLY A 132 -4.93 2.01 1.51
C GLY A 132 -5.48 0.64 1.90
N TYR A 133 -5.50 -0.25 0.93
CA TYR A 133 -6.03 -1.61 1.02
C TYR A 133 -5.12 -2.58 0.28
N PHE A 134 -5.47 -3.87 0.30
CA PHE A 134 -4.87 -4.87 -0.59
C PHE A 134 -5.90 -5.94 -0.99
N ASP A 135 -5.60 -6.63 -2.08
CA ASP A 135 -6.21 -7.91 -2.47
C ASP A 135 -5.11 -8.88 -2.89
N SER A 136 -5.22 -10.14 -2.48
CA SER A 136 -4.23 -11.19 -2.71
C SER A 136 -4.85 -12.42 -3.33
N VAL A 137 -4.30 -12.85 -4.46
CA VAL A 137 -4.62 -14.15 -5.05
C VAL A 137 -3.77 -15.20 -4.35
N LEU A 138 -4.42 -16.01 -3.51
CA LEU A 138 -3.76 -17.13 -2.83
C LEU A 138 -3.33 -18.17 -3.85
N TYR A 139 -4.30 -18.73 -4.58
CA TYR A 139 -4.09 -19.70 -5.64
C TYR A 139 -5.31 -19.76 -6.56
N LYS A 140 -5.11 -19.54 -7.86
CA LYS A 140 -6.16 -19.54 -8.88
C LYS A 140 -7.30 -18.55 -8.54
N ASP A 141 -8.50 -19.05 -8.26
CA ASP A 141 -9.71 -18.30 -7.95
C ASP A 141 -9.87 -17.99 -6.45
N VAL A 142 -9.00 -18.54 -5.60
CA VAL A 142 -9.01 -18.25 -4.16
C VAL A 142 -8.24 -16.96 -3.90
N HIS A 143 -8.93 -15.96 -3.36
CA HIS A 143 -8.33 -14.69 -2.96
C HIS A 143 -8.70 -14.33 -1.51
N LEU A 144 -7.91 -13.44 -0.92
CA LEU A 144 -8.26 -12.75 0.31
C LEU A 144 -7.85 -11.28 0.22
N GLY A 145 -8.62 -10.38 0.81
CA GLY A 145 -8.34 -8.96 0.71
C GLY A 145 -9.26 -8.08 1.54
N ILE A 146 -8.82 -6.83 1.72
CA ILE A 146 -9.58 -5.77 2.37
C ILE A 146 -9.95 -4.64 1.39
N GLU A 147 -9.68 -4.82 0.09
CA GLU A 147 -10.16 -3.91 -0.95
C GLU A 147 -11.70 -3.86 -0.92
N PRO A 148 -12.33 -2.67 -0.85
CA PRO A 148 -13.77 -2.54 -0.59
C PRO A 148 -14.72 -3.30 -1.53
N ASN A 149 -14.36 -3.48 -2.80
CA ASN A 149 -15.20 -4.16 -3.80
C ASN A 149 -15.02 -5.69 -3.77
N THR A 150 -13.86 -6.19 -3.33
CA THR A 150 -13.56 -7.63 -3.23
C THR A 150 -13.31 -8.09 -1.80
N ALA A 151 -13.72 -7.32 -0.79
CA ALA A 151 -13.42 -7.59 0.60
C ALA A 151 -13.88 -8.98 1.03
N THR A 152 -12.99 -9.75 1.67
CA THR A 152 -13.33 -11.06 2.19
C THR A 152 -14.33 -10.94 3.34
N PRO A 153 -15.53 -11.53 3.25
CA PRO A 153 -16.53 -11.42 4.31
C PRO A 153 -16.02 -11.96 5.65
N ASN A 154 -16.31 -11.25 6.74
CA ASN A 154 -15.96 -11.62 8.12
C ASN A 154 -14.44 -11.76 8.40
N MET A 155 -13.59 -11.16 7.57
CA MET A 155 -12.16 -11.08 7.83
C MET A 155 -11.82 -9.82 8.64
N PHE A 156 -11.31 -9.99 9.87
CA PHE A 156 -11.00 -8.89 10.79
C PHE A 156 -9.50 -8.73 11.09
N SER A 157 -8.64 -9.49 10.40
CA SER A 157 -7.20 -9.53 10.64
C SER A 157 -6.50 -8.22 10.25
N TRP A 158 -7.04 -7.48 9.27
CA TRP A 158 -6.46 -6.22 8.80
C TRP A 158 -7.49 -5.09 8.81
N PHE A 159 -7.13 -3.96 9.41
CA PHE A 159 -7.78 -2.68 9.11
C PHE A 159 -7.08 -1.99 7.93
N PRO A 160 -7.76 -1.07 7.22
CA PRO A 160 -7.11 -0.25 6.20
C PRO A 160 -5.90 0.52 6.74
N ILE A 161 -4.97 0.86 5.85
CA ILE A 161 -3.89 1.80 6.15
C ILE A 161 -4.30 3.21 5.73
N PHE A 162 -3.78 4.25 6.36
CA PHE A 162 -4.04 5.65 6.00
C PHE A 162 -2.72 6.39 5.74
N PHE A 163 -2.60 6.97 4.54
CA PHE A 163 -1.50 7.83 4.13
C PHE A 163 -1.93 9.30 4.21
N PRO A 164 -1.53 10.04 5.25
CA PRO A 164 -1.98 11.41 5.47
C PRO A 164 -1.33 12.41 4.51
N LEU A 165 -2.00 13.53 4.27
CA LEU A 165 -1.39 14.73 3.68
C LEU A 165 -1.06 15.73 4.79
N ARG A 166 0.12 16.36 4.73
CA ARG A 166 0.54 17.40 5.71
C ARG A 166 -0.44 18.57 5.81
N LYS A 167 -1.06 18.92 4.69
CA LYS A 167 -2.09 19.95 4.58
C LYS A 167 -3.26 19.35 3.81
N PRO A 168 -4.51 19.51 4.29
CA PRO A 168 -5.68 19.13 3.49
C PRO A 168 -5.67 19.88 2.16
N ILE A 169 -6.01 19.20 1.09
CA ILE A 169 -6.06 19.76 -0.26
C ILE A 169 -7.51 20.05 -0.62
N TYR A 170 -7.78 21.30 -0.95
CA TYR A 170 -9.07 21.70 -1.53
C TYR A 170 -9.15 21.23 -2.98
N VAL A 171 -10.22 20.50 -3.29
CA VAL A 171 -10.51 20.01 -4.63
C VAL A 171 -11.76 20.72 -5.13
N PRO A 172 -11.63 21.60 -6.14
CA PRO A 172 -12.79 22.19 -6.81
C PRO A 172 -13.68 21.10 -7.42
N GLU A 173 -14.97 21.41 -7.56
CA GLU A 173 -15.91 20.55 -8.27
C GLU A 173 -15.41 20.22 -9.68
N GLY A 174 -15.51 18.95 -10.08
CA GLY A 174 -15.05 18.46 -11.38
C GLY A 174 -13.52 18.42 -11.57
N SER A 175 -12.73 18.77 -10.57
CA SER A 175 -11.26 18.71 -10.65
C SER A 175 -10.75 17.31 -10.27
N PRO A 176 -9.84 16.70 -11.05
CA PRO A 176 -9.27 15.41 -10.71
C PRO A 176 -8.23 15.54 -9.59
N ILE A 177 -7.94 14.43 -8.93
CA ILE A 177 -6.82 14.33 -7.99
C ILE A 177 -5.72 13.51 -8.65
N GLU A 178 -4.56 14.10 -8.86
CA GLU A 178 -3.38 13.38 -9.35
C GLU A 178 -2.41 13.12 -8.19
N VAL A 179 -2.08 11.85 -7.99
CA VAL A 179 -1.19 11.40 -6.93
C VAL A 179 -0.09 10.52 -7.49
N HIS A 180 1.10 10.70 -6.92
CA HIS A 180 2.27 9.90 -7.19
C HIS A 180 2.61 9.09 -5.94
N PHE A 181 2.90 7.81 -6.13
CA PHE A 181 3.29 6.88 -5.08
C PHE A 181 4.58 6.17 -5.47
N TRP A 182 5.50 6.07 -4.52
CA TRP A 182 6.75 5.34 -4.67
C TRP A 182 6.87 4.30 -3.57
N ARG A 183 7.37 3.12 -3.95
CA ARG A 183 7.97 2.16 -3.02
C ARG A 183 9.47 2.20 -3.25
N CYS A 184 10.19 2.70 -2.27
CA CYS A 184 11.63 2.92 -2.32
C CYS A 184 12.35 1.83 -1.52
N CYS A 185 13.52 1.41 -1.99
CA CYS A 185 14.30 0.35 -1.38
C CYS A 185 15.75 0.80 -1.21
N ALA A 186 16.35 0.44 -0.09
CA ALA A 186 17.77 0.52 0.20
C ALA A 186 18.24 -0.82 0.81
N PRO A 187 19.55 -1.07 0.95
CA PRO A 187 20.06 -2.36 1.44
C PRO A 187 19.53 -2.78 2.82
N THR A 188 19.13 -1.83 3.67
CA THR A 188 18.72 -2.07 5.06
C THR A 188 17.30 -1.61 5.38
N LYS A 189 16.60 -0.97 4.42
CA LYS A 189 15.27 -0.42 4.66
C LYS A 189 14.43 -0.28 3.40
N VAL A 190 13.12 -0.35 3.58
CA VAL A 190 12.09 -0.07 2.55
C VAL A 190 11.14 1.00 3.09
N TRP A 191 10.67 1.90 2.25
CA TRP A 191 9.73 2.95 2.64
C TRP A 191 8.83 3.37 1.48
N TYR A 192 7.77 4.11 1.79
CA TYR A 192 6.92 4.74 0.79
C TYR A 192 7.13 6.25 0.77
N GLU A 193 6.99 6.83 -0.41
CA GLU A 193 6.85 8.27 -0.62
C GLU A 193 5.55 8.53 -1.37
N TRP A 194 4.91 9.67 -1.11
CA TRP A 194 3.72 10.07 -1.84
C TRP A 194 3.60 11.58 -1.99
N ALA A 195 2.99 12.03 -3.09
CA ALA A 195 2.77 13.44 -3.38
C ALA A 195 1.52 13.63 -4.24
N VAL A 196 0.80 14.72 -4.03
CA VAL A 196 -0.30 15.17 -4.88
C VAL A 196 0.21 16.29 -5.78
N THR A 197 -0.08 16.22 -7.08
CA THR A 197 0.29 17.23 -8.08
C THR A 197 -0.89 18.05 -8.56
N THR A 198 -2.09 17.46 -8.58
CA THR A 198 -3.35 18.10 -8.98
C THR A 198 -4.42 17.87 -7.90
N PRO A 199 -5.22 18.88 -7.53
CA PRO A 199 -5.28 20.25 -8.07
C PRO A 199 -4.29 21.23 -7.45
N THR A 200 -3.63 20.87 -6.35
CA THR A 200 -2.60 21.71 -5.72
C THR A 200 -1.45 20.84 -5.29
N LEU A 201 -0.23 21.30 -5.58
CA LEU A 201 1.00 20.58 -5.28
C LEU A 201 1.17 20.40 -3.77
N SER A 202 1.36 19.16 -3.34
CA SER A 202 1.87 18.82 -2.01
C SER A 202 3.39 18.66 -2.06
N PRO A 203 4.10 18.80 -0.93
CA PRO A 203 5.46 18.27 -0.84
C PRO A 203 5.46 16.75 -1.05
N ILE A 204 6.60 16.19 -1.43
CA ILE A 204 6.83 14.75 -1.29
C ILE A 204 6.86 14.42 0.21
N HIS A 205 6.04 13.45 0.60
CA HIS A 205 5.98 12.94 1.97
C HIS A 205 7.00 11.82 2.14
N ASN A 206 7.65 11.81 3.30
CA ASN A 206 8.58 10.78 3.74
C ASN A 206 9.80 10.60 2.83
N SER A 207 10.29 11.69 2.22
CA SER A 207 11.47 11.64 1.34
C SER A 207 12.66 10.94 2.00
N ASN A 208 13.26 9.99 1.29
CA ASN A 208 14.33 9.10 1.75
C ASN A 208 14.00 8.27 3.00
N GLY A 209 12.72 8.09 3.31
CA GLY A 209 12.27 7.36 4.50
C GLY A 209 12.79 8.03 5.76
N ARG A 210 12.69 9.37 5.83
CA ARG A 210 13.21 10.16 6.95
C ARG A 210 12.35 10.09 8.20
N SER A 211 11.06 9.80 8.02
CA SER A 211 10.06 9.78 9.10
C SER A 211 9.57 8.37 9.38
N TYR A 212 9.44 7.55 8.33
CA TYR A 212 9.04 6.15 8.47
C TYR A 212 9.77 5.24 7.46
N TRP A 213 10.17 4.07 7.93
CA TRP A 213 10.69 2.99 7.11
C TRP A 213 10.50 1.65 7.82
N VAL A 214 10.52 0.56 7.06
CA VAL A 214 10.54 -0.81 7.58
C VAL A 214 11.93 -1.37 7.36
N GLY A 215 12.53 -1.92 8.42
CA GLY A 215 13.87 -2.51 8.38
C GLY A 215 13.86 -3.85 7.65
N LEU A 216 14.89 -4.09 6.84
CA LEU A 216 15.15 -5.41 6.24
C LEU A 216 15.87 -6.33 7.23
#